data_AF-I0EQC7-F1
#
_entry.id   AF-I0EQC7-F1
#
_cell.length_a   1.000
_cell.length_b   1.000
_cell.length_c   1.000
_cell.angle_alpha   90.00
_cell.angle_beta   90.00
_cell.angle_gamma   90.00
#
_symmetry.space_group_name_H-M   'P 1'
#
loop_
_entity.id
_entity.type
_entity.pdbx_description
1 polymer ?
#
loop_
_entity_poly.entity_id
_entity_poly.type
_entity_poly.pdbx_seq_one_letter_code
_entity_poly.pdbx_strand_id
1 'polypeptide(L)'
;MHKNTTNILKKYSLIGLNDWEHDNNQIAKFLNEVKVNNIVAMRAGATFIALVQVVGGAYDIRKDAHYSVSKIEYDWLIYRRPVRVLDWADNSIGQCYVLQGTLKICDLDRERLAMTSQTILKWYEKVCVNLKEKGE
;
A
#
# COMPACT_ATOMS: atom_id res chain seq x y z
N MET A 1 -7.06 -15.59 3.92
CA MET A 1 -6.06 -14.86 3.12
C MET A 1 -5.51 -13.58 3.79
N HIS A 2 -5.97 -13.16 4.98
CA HIS A 2 -5.54 -11.90 5.63
C HIS A 2 -4.19 -11.96 6.38
N LYS A 3 -3.74 -13.15 6.81
CA LYS A 3 -2.54 -13.29 7.66
C LYS A 3 -1.23 -12.94 6.92
N ASN A 4 -1.17 -13.10 5.60
CA ASN A 4 0.07 -12.97 4.84
C ASN A 4 0.47 -11.50 4.60
N THR A 5 -0.48 -10.61 4.27
CA THR A 5 -0.19 -9.19 3.96
C THR A 5 0.35 -8.43 5.17
N THR A 6 -0.28 -8.62 6.33
CA THR A 6 0.17 -7.98 7.58
C THR A 6 1.56 -8.47 7.99
N ASN A 7 1.87 -9.76 7.78
CA ASN A 7 3.19 -10.31 8.09
C ASN A 7 4.28 -9.76 7.17
N ILE A 8 4.02 -9.62 5.86
CA ILE A 8 4.96 -9.01 4.92
C ILE A 8 5.29 -7.58 5.36
N LEU A 9 4.25 -6.79 5.67
CA LEU A 9 4.42 -5.40 6.05
C LEU A 9 5.17 -5.26 7.39
N LYS A 10 4.85 -6.09 8.39
CA LYS A 10 5.54 -6.09 9.69
C LYS A 10 7.00 -6.55 9.60
N LYS A 11 7.28 -7.58 8.80
CA LYS A 11 8.59 -8.24 8.77
C LYS A 11 9.56 -7.61 7.79
N TYR A 12 9.07 -7.13 6.65
CA TYR A 12 9.92 -6.64 5.56
C TYR A 12 9.66 -5.17 5.20
N SER A 13 8.56 -4.58 5.67
CA SER A 13 8.18 -3.20 5.34
C SER A 13 8.13 -2.98 3.83
N LEU A 14 7.46 -3.90 3.12
CA LEU A 14 7.29 -3.87 1.68
C LEU A 14 5.80 -3.92 1.30
N ILE A 15 5.48 -3.31 0.16
CA ILE A 15 4.27 -3.58 -0.61
C ILE A 15 4.65 -4.13 -1.98
N GLY A 16 3.73 -4.82 -2.65
CA GLY A 16 4.01 -5.30 -4.00
C GLY A 16 2.81 -5.88 -4.72
N LEU A 17 3.07 -6.29 -5.96
CA LEU A 17 2.12 -6.94 -6.85
C LEU A 17 2.73 -8.23 -7.43
N ASN A 18 1.86 -9.20 -7.71
CA ASN A 18 2.22 -10.35 -8.53
C ASN A 18 2.16 -9.97 -10.02
N ASP A 19 2.82 -10.74 -10.87
CA ASP A 19 2.78 -10.62 -12.33
C ASP A 19 1.60 -11.43 -12.87
N TRP A 20 0.41 -10.84 -12.87
CA TRP A 20 -0.78 -11.46 -13.45
C TRP A 20 -1.00 -10.91 -14.86
N GLU A 21 -1.03 -11.80 -15.86
CA GLU A 21 -1.10 -11.46 -17.29
C GLU A 21 -2.28 -10.55 -17.68
N HIS A 22 -3.35 -10.50 -16.88
CA HIS A 22 -4.54 -9.69 -17.13
C HIS A 22 -4.48 -8.26 -16.55
N ASP A 23 -3.42 -7.87 -15.83
CA ASP A 23 -3.39 -6.64 -15.03
C ASP A 23 -2.23 -5.69 -15.35
N ASN A 24 -1.77 -5.72 -16.61
CA ASN A 24 -0.65 -4.90 -17.11
C ASN A 24 -0.78 -3.40 -16.77
N ASN A 25 -2.01 -2.86 -16.76
CA ASN A 25 -2.22 -1.46 -16.41
C ASN A 25 -1.97 -1.20 -14.90
N GLN A 26 -2.34 -2.13 -14.01
CA GLN A 26 -2.09 -1.96 -12.57
C GLN A 26 -0.60 -2.09 -12.23
N ILE A 27 0.10 -3.02 -12.89
CA ILE A 27 1.55 -3.16 -12.76
C ILE A 27 2.24 -1.89 -13.28
N ALA A 28 1.87 -1.40 -14.46
CA ALA A 28 2.41 -0.17 -15.01
C ALA A 28 2.21 1.03 -14.08
N LYS A 29 1.01 1.17 -13.48
CA LYS A 29 0.73 2.21 -12.48
C LYS A 29 1.61 2.05 -11.23
N PHE A 30 1.73 0.84 -10.73
CA PHE A 30 2.57 0.56 -9.56
C PHE A 30 4.05 0.87 -9.81
N LEU A 31 4.56 0.57 -11.00
CA LEU A 31 5.96 0.83 -11.37
C LEU A 31 6.20 2.32 -11.70
N ASN A 32 5.28 2.95 -12.42
CA ASN A 32 5.52 4.25 -13.04
C ASN A 32 4.85 5.42 -12.32
N GLU A 33 3.70 5.22 -11.67
CA GLU A 33 2.92 6.30 -11.06
C GLU A 33 3.13 6.39 -9.55
N VAL A 34 3.35 5.27 -8.86
CA VAL A 34 3.70 5.29 -7.43
C VAL A 34 5.13 5.83 -7.28
N LYS A 35 5.30 6.89 -6.49
CA LYS A 35 6.58 7.55 -6.25
C LYS A 35 6.96 7.51 -4.76
N VAL A 36 8.24 7.75 -4.50
CA VAL A 36 8.75 8.00 -3.15
C VAL A 36 7.94 9.16 -2.54
N ASN A 37 7.65 9.05 -1.24
CA ASN A 37 6.78 9.93 -0.45
C ASN A 37 5.28 9.84 -0.76
N ASN A 38 4.83 9.01 -1.71
CA ASN A 38 3.39 8.73 -1.79
C ASN A 38 2.89 8.00 -0.55
N ILE A 39 1.70 8.38 -0.11
CA ILE A 39 0.97 7.72 0.96
C ILE A 39 0.00 6.72 0.36
N VAL A 40 0.02 5.48 0.87
CA VAL A 40 -0.78 4.38 0.36
C VAL A 40 -1.56 3.77 1.52
N ALA A 41 -2.88 3.74 1.40
CA ALA A 41 -3.73 2.98 2.30
C ALA A 41 -3.85 1.54 1.80
N MET A 42 -3.43 0.59 2.65
CA MET A 42 -3.56 -0.84 2.37
C MET A 42 -4.90 -1.35 2.85
N ARG A 43 -5.52 -2.24 2.07
CA ARG A 43 -6.81 -2.87 2.40
C ARG A 43 -6.81 -4.37 2.08
N ALA A 44 -7.73 -5.10 2.69
CA ALA A 44 -8.18 -6.40 2.21
C ALA A 44 -9.72 -6.42 2.16
N GLY A 45 -10.28 -6.57 0.97
CA GLY A 45 -11.70 -6.34 0.75
C GLY A 45 -12.06 -4.88 1.10
N ALA A 46 -13.13 -4.68 1.85
CA ALA A 46 -13.57 -3.37 2.31
C ALA A 46 -12.81 -2.86 3.56
N THR A 47 -11.92 -3.66 4.14
CA THR A 47 -11.28 -3.34 5.43
C THR A 47 -9.89 -2.78 5.22
N PHE A 48 -9.58 -1.62 5.80
CA PHE A 48 -8.23 -1.08 5.84
C PHE A 48 -7.33 -1.88 6.79
N ILE A 49 -6.03 -1.90 6.49
CA ILE A 49 -5.01 -2.65 7.23
C ILE A 49 -3.96 -1.70 7.80
N ALA A 50 -3.42 -0.82 6.98
CA ALA A 50 -2.32 0.06 7.36
C ALA A 50 -2.26 1.28 6.43
N LEU A 51 -1.70 2.37 6.94
CA LEU A 51 -1.31 3.55 6.17
C LEU A 51 0.21 3.55 6.08
N VAL A 52 0.74 3.61 4.86
CA VAL A 52 2.17 3.49 4.62
C VAL A 52 2.67 4.61 3.72
N GLN A 53 3.93 4.98 3.88
CA GLN A 53 4.65 5.90 3.01
C GLN A 53 5.66 5.13 2.16
N VAL A 54 5.71 5.38 0.86
CA VAL A 54 6.73 4.80 -0.02
C VAL A 54 8.08 5.47 0.24
N VAL A 55 9.11 4.68 0.53
CA VAL A 55 10.46 5.20 0.86
C VAL A 55 11.53 4.87 -0.19
N GLY A 56 11.17 4.11 -1.23
CA GLY A 56 12.11 3.77 -2.30
C GLY A 56 11.45 3.37 -3.62
N GLY A 57 12.31 3.14 -4.62
CA GLY A 57 11.90 2.74 -5.97
C GLY A 57 11.25 1.36 -6.02
N ALA A 58 10.53 1.10 -7.11
CA ALA A 58 10.10 -0.27 -7.41
C ALA A 58 11.28 -1.09 -7.93
N TYR A 59 11.28 -2.38 -7.61
CA TYR A 59 12.22 -3.36 -8.14
C TYR A 59 11.50 -4.66 -8.52
N ASP A 60 12.07 -5.40 -9.48
CA ASP A 60 11.58 -6.71 -9.93
C ASP A 60 12.53 -7.78 -9.40
N ILE A 61 12.04 -8.64 -8.51
CA ILE A 61 12.90 -9.65 -7.86
C ILE A 61 13.54 -10.64 -8.83
N ARG A 62 13.00 -10.78 -10.05
CA ARG A 62 13.57 -11.65 -11.09
C ARG A 62 14.78 -11.02 -11.75
N LYS A 63 14.86 -9.69 -11.76
CA LYS A 63 15.92 -8.92 -12.42
C LYS A 63 16.96 -8.42 -11.42
N ASP A 64 16.52 -8.07 -10.22
CA ASP A 64 17.35 -7.47 -9.20
C ASP A 64 17.81 -8.50 -8.17
N ALA A 65 18.82 -9.30 -8.54
CA ALA A 65 19.33 -10.43 -7.74
C ALA A 65 19.78 -10.06 -6.31
N HIS A 66 20.17 -8.81 -6.07
CA HIS A 66 20.53 -8.30 -4.74
C HIS A 66 19.34 -8.17 -3.77
N TYR A 67 18.11 -8.04 -4.28
CA TYR A 67 16.88 -7.94 -3.48
C TYR A 67 16.13 -9.27 -3.34
N SER A 68 16.73 -10.38 -3.78
CA SER A 68 16.30 -11.78 -3.55
C SER A 68 16.37 -12.21 -2.07
N VAL A 69 16.39 -11.26 -1.14
CA VAL A 69 16.46 -11.52 0.30
C VAL A 69 15.17 -12.27 0.69
N SER A 70 15.34 -13.52 1.13
CA SER A 70 14.30 -14.51 1.48
C SER A 70 13.53 -15.16 0.31
N LYS A 71 14.25 -15.96 -0.49
CA LYS A 71 13.65 -16.98 -1.38
C LYS A 71 12.62 -17.82 -0.60
N ILE A 72 11.49 -18.09 -1.26
CA ILE A 72 10.42 -19.05 -0.95
C ILE A 72 9.15 -18.47 -0.32
N GLU A 73 9.18 -17.69 0.77
CA GLU A 73 7.92 -17.39 1.49
C GLU A 73 7.00 -16.41 0.71
N TYR A 74 7.56 -15.48 -0.07
CA TYR A 74 6.82 -14.41 -0.75
C TYR A 74 7.25 -14.16 -2.21
N ASP A 75 7.76 -15.19 -2.89
CA ASP A 75 8.24 -15.10 -4.28
C ASP A 75 7.12 -14.80 -5.29
N TRP A 76 5.87 -15.01 -4.90
CA TRP A 76 4.70 -14.58 -5.65
C TRP A 76 4.54 -13.05 -5.69
N LEU A 77 5.27 -12.29 -4.85
CA LEU A 77 5.27 -10.83 -4.87
C LEU A 77 6.42 -10.31 -5.75
N ILE A 78 6.21 -10.31 -7.05
CA ILE A 78 7.26 -10.09 -8.06
C ILE A 78 7.75 -8.64 -8.07
N TYR A 79 6.83 -7.68 -8.13
CA TYR A 79 7.16 -6.25 -8.12
C TYR A 79 7.03 -5.72 -6.71
N ARG A 80 8.09 -5.14 -6.15
CA ARG A 80 8.14 -4.71 -4.75
C ARG A 80 8.53 -3.25 -4.61
N ARG A 81 8.03 -2.60 -3.56
CA ARG A 81 8.45 -1.27 -3.12
C ARG A 81 8.67 -1.24 -1.62
N PRO A 82 9.77 -0.65 -1.14
CA PRO A 82 9.96 -0.43 0.29
C PRO A 82 9.06 0.70 0.78
N VAL A 83 8.48 0.49 1.96
CA VAL A 83 7.58 1.42 2.62
C VAL A 83 7.93 1.58 4.08
N ARG A 84 7.52 2.70 4.68
CA ARG A 84 7.48 2.91 6.13
C ARG A 84 6.02 2.87 6.55
N VAL A 85 5.70 2.08 7.58
CA VAL A 85 4.36 2.10 8.18
C VAL A 85 4.20 3.41 8.96
N LEU A 86 3.16 4.15 8.65
CA LEU A 86 2.80 5.38 9.36
C LEU A 86 1.81 5.09 10.48
N ASP A 87 0.82 4.22 10.20
CA ASP A 87 -0.17 3.80 11.19
C ASP A 87 -0.84 2.46 10.82
N TRP A 88 -1.38 1.77 11.82
CA TRP A 88 -2.16 0.54 11.64
C TRP A 88 -3.64 0.84 11.76
N ALA A 89 -4.46 0.26 10.89
CA ALA A 89 -5.90 0.46 10.96
C ALA A 89 -6.49 -0.19 12.22
N ASP A 90 -7.39 0.52 12.88
CA ASP A 90 -8.24 0.01 13.94
C ASP A 90 -9.73 0.08 13.55
N ASN A 91 -10.61 -0.31 14.47
CA ASN A 91 -12.06 -0.32 14.23
C ASN A 91 -12.66 1.09 14.10
N SER A 92 -11.90 2.16 14.40
CA SER A 92 -12.34 3.55 14.23
C SER A 92 -12.15 4.05 12.80
N ILE A 93 -11.29 3.38 12.02
CA ILE A 93 -11.12 3.67 10.59
C ILE A 93 -12.36 3.13 9.87
N GLY A 94 -13.04 4.02 9.13
CA GLY A 94 -14.19 3.65 8.32
C GLY A 94 -13.86 2.60 7.26
N GLN A 95 -14.84 2.24 6.42
CA GLN A 95 -14.63 1.19 5.41
C GLN A 95 -14.16 1.76 4.06
N CYS A 96 -13.49 0.92 3.29
CA CYS A 96 -13.22 1.18 1.89
C CYS A 96 -14.45 0.80 1.05
N TYR A 97 -15.08 1.80 0.44
CA TYR A 97 -16.25 1.64 -0.41
C TYR A 97 -15.91 1.21 -1.84
N VAL A 98 -14.61 1.14 -2.17
CA VAL A 98 -14.11 0.77 -3.49
C VAL A 98 -13.66 -0.69 -3.49
N LEU A 99 -14.58 -1.56 -3.92
CA LEU A 99 -14.36 -3.02 -3.87
C LEU A 99 -13.47 -3.56 -5.01
N GLN A 100 -13.36 -2.85 -6.12
CA GLN A 100 -12.65 -3.31 -7.32
C GLN A 100 -11.32 -2.61 -7.56
N GLY A 101 -10.33 -3.36 -8.08
CA GLY A 101 -8.98 -2.90 -8.46
C GLY A 101 -8.01 -2.88 -7.28
N THR A 102 -6.72 -3.11 -7.56
CA THR A 102 -5.68 -3.22 -6.51
C THR A 102 -5.03 -1.87 -6.18
N LEU A 103 -4.85 -1.00 -7.18
CA LEU A 103 -4.24 0.32 -7.02
C LEU A 103 -5.13 1.42 -7.64
N LYS A 104 -5.54 2.38 -6.81
CA LYS A 104 -6.34 3.53 -7.23
C LYS A 104 -5.81 4.80 -6.57
N ILE A 105 -5.63 5.85 -7.37
CA ILE A 105 -5.29 7.19 -6.90
C ILE A 105 -6.52 7.74 -6.16
N CYS A 106 -6.31 8.40 -5.03
CA CYS A 106 -7.39 9.10 -4.33
C CYS A 106 -7.94 10.22 -5.21
N ASP A 107 -9.26 10.29 -5.33
CA ASP A 107 -9.97 11.21 -6.21
C ASP A 107 -11.29 11.59 -5.52
N LEU A 108 -11.44 12.88 -5.22
CA LEU A 108 -12.57 13.44 -4.50
C LEU A 108 -13.76 13.76 -5.42
N ASP A 109 -13.55 13.80 -6.73
CA ASP A 109 -14.57 14.19 -7.70
C ASP A 109 -15.40 12.99 -8.18
N ARG A 110 -14.88 11.76 -7.99
CA ARG A 110 -15.61 10.52 -8.28
C ARG A 110 -16.36 10.02 -7.06
N GLU A 111 -17.67 10.21 -7.02
CA GLU A 111 -18.58 9.89 -5.88
C GLU A 111 -18.21 8.63 -5.05
N ARG A 112 -18.08 7.45 -5.68
CA ARG A 112 -17.74 6.20 -4.95
C ARG A 112 -16.31 6.16 -4.39
N LEU A 113 -15.39 6.84 -5.06
CA LEU A 113 -13.99 6.96 -4.64
C LEU A 113 -13.79 8.13 -3.67
N ALA A 114 -14.65 9.15 -3.71
CA ALA A 114 -14.62 10.32 -2.86
C ALA A 114 -14.77 9.94 -1.39
N MET A 115 -15.73 9.07 -1.05
CA MET A 115 -15.92 8.61 0.34
C MET A 115 -14.67 7.89 0.87
N THR A 116 -14.10 6.98 0.09
CA THR A 116 -12.87 6.25 0.47
C THR A 116 -11.68 7.20 0.59
N SER A 117 -11.53 8.13 -0.37
CA SER A 117 -10.45 9.12 -0.38
C SER A 117 -10.55 10.05 0.84
N GLN A 118 -11.75 10.51 1.20
CA GLN A 118 -11.98 11.31 2.41
C GLN A 118 -11.64 10.53 3.68
N THR A 119 -11.99 9.25 3.77
CA THR A 119 -11.61 8.41 4.91
C THR A 119 -10.09 8.32 5.04
N ILE A 120 -9.38 8.08 3.94
CA ILE A 120 -7.91 7.99 3.92
C ILE A 120 -7.27 9.33 4.29
N LEU A 121 -7.77 10.45 3.75
CA LEU A 121 -7.26 11.78 4.05
C LEU A 121 -7.41 12.13 5.53
N LYS A 122 -8.61 11.93 6.10
CA LYS A 122 -8.86 12.17 7.53
C LYS A 122 -7.98 11.29 8.42
N TRP A 123 -7.74 10.05 8.02
CA TRP A 123 -6.82 9.17 8.73
C TRP A 123 -5.39 9.71 8.68
N TYR A 124 -4.90 10.09 7.49
CA TYR A 124 -3.57 10.64 7.33
C TYR A 124 -3.36 11.95 8.11
N GLU A 125 -4.36 12.84 8.15
CA GLU A 125 -4.32 14.07 8.93
C GLU A 125 -4.11 13.80 10.43
N LYS A 126 -4.85 12.83 11.00
CA LYS A 126 -4.67 12.42 12.40
C LYS A 126 -3.26 11.88 12.65
N VAL A 127 -2.74 11.07 11.73
CA VAL A 127 -1.37 10.55 11.82
C VAL A 127 -0.35 11.69 11.79
N CYS A 128 -0.53 12.68 10.92
CA CYS A 128 0.35 13.85 10.86
C CYS A 128 0.36 14.66 12.16
N VAL A 129 -0.80 14.82 12.81
CA VAL A 129 -0.88 15.48 14.12
C VAL A 129 -0.10 14.68 15.17
N ASN A 130 -0.34 13.36 15.25
CA ASN A 130 0.34 12.49 16.20
C ASN A 130 1.86 12.44 16.00
N LEU A 131 2.35 12.50 14.75
CA LEU A 131 3.78 12.53 14.45
C LEU A 131 4.42 13.85 14.91
N LYS A 132 3.75 14.98 14.65
CA LYS A 132 4.21 16.30 15.11
C LYS A 132 4.28 16.39 16.63
N GLU A 133 3.31 15.83 17.34
CA GLU A 133 3.30 15.77 18.81
C GLU A 133 4.44 14.93 19.38
N LYS A 134 4.92 13.94 18.62
CA LYS A 134 6.05 13.07 18.99
C LYS A 134 7.42 13.62 18.59
N GLY A 135 7.48 14.75 17.87
CA GLY A 135 8.72 15.36 17.39
C GLY A 135 9.40 14.61 16.24
N GLU A 136 8.62 13.82 15.47
CA GLU A 136 9.06 13.08 14.28
C GLU A 136 8.74 13.82 12.97
#